data_AF-A0A398ATB9-F1
#
_entry.id   AF-A0A398ATB9-F1
#
_cell.length_a   1.000
_cell.length_b   1.000
_cell.length_c   1.000
_cell.angle_alpha   90.00
_cell.angle_beta   90.00
_cell.angle_gamma   90.00
#
_symmetry.space_group_name_H-M   'P 1'
#
loop_
_entity.id
_entity.type
_entity.pdbx_description
1 polymer ?
#
loop_
_entity_poly.entity_id
_entity_poly.type
_entity_poly.pdbx_seq_one_letter_code
_entity_poly.pdbx_strand_id
1 'polypeptide(L)'
;MNSEKNNSTSFPPTEPELCDNRCGFFVSSNMNLCSKCYRILRAEEDLTAVAKSAVKNSLKLPSCSLIITPEQKQPLETEPASVVEEAEPSKPARTNRCFSCNKKGGVMGFKCKCGSTFCRSHRCPEKHECSFNFNEVGRDVIAKANPVIKADKVTRI
;
A
#
# COMPACT_ATOMS: atom_id res chain seq x y z
N MET A 1 -26.18 -49.42 -28.20
CA MET A 1 -25.23 -50.07 -27.25
C MET A 1 -24.16 -49.05 -26.93
N ASN A 2 -24.38 -48.29 -25.87
CA ASN A 2 -23.46 -47.24 -25.40
C ASN A 2 -22.67 -47.87 -24.26
N SER A 3 -21.35 -48.01 -24.39
CA SER A 3 -20.50 -48.56 -23.34
C SER A 3 -19.78 -47.42 -22.63
N GLU A 4 -20.35 -47.06 -21.49
CA GLU A 4 -19.78 -46.26 -20.42
C GLU A 4 -18.46 -46.88 -19.92
N LYS A 5 -17.46 -46.03 -19.68
CA LYS A 5 -16.35 -46.33 -18.76
C LYS A 5 -16.16 -45.15 -17.83
N ASN A 6 -16.91 -45.18 -16.74
CA ASN A 6 -16.72 -44.40 -15.53
C ASN A 6 -15.60 -45.04 -14.69
N ASN A 7 -14.38 -44.52 -14.78
CA ASN A 7 -13.35 -44.89 -13.81
C ASN A 7 -13.47 -44.00 -12.57
N SER A 8 -14.26 -44.46 -11.62
CA SER A 8 -14.40 -43.93 -10.27
C SER A 8 -13.12 -44.19 -9.48
N THR A 9 -12.17 -43.25 -9.51
CA THR A 9 -11.01 -43.28 -8.61
C THR A 9 -11.39 -42.61 -7.29
N SER A 10 -11.83 -43.43 -6.34
CA SER A 10 -12.07 -43.03 -4.95
C SER A 10 -10.75 -42.86 -4.21
N PHE A 11 -10.25 -41.63 -4.12
CA PHE A 11 -9.37 -41.23 -3.02
C PHE A 11 -10.22 -40.46 -2.00
N PRO A 12 -10.16 -40.78 -0.69
CA PRO A 12 -10.82 -39.94 0.29
C PRO A 12 -10.21 -38.54 0.19
N PRO A 13 -11.02 -37.45 0.18
CA PRO A 13 -10.46 -36.12 0.26
C PRO A 13 -9.87 -35.99 1.66
N THR A 14 -8.54 -36.08 1.79
CA THR A 14 -7.87 -35.59 3.00
C THR A 14 -8.30 -34.15 3.11
N GLU A 15 -9.15 -33.84 4.10
CA GLU A 15 -9.68 -32.51 4.30
C GLU A 15 -8.51 -31.54 4.31
N PRO A 16 -8.48 -30.55 3.41
CA PRO A 16 -7.35 -29.66 3.32
C PRO A 16 -7.17 -28.92 4.65
N GLU A 17 -6.18 -29.33 5.44
CA GLU A 17 -5.86 -28.75 6.73
C GLU A 17 -5.48 -27.28 6.53
N LEU A 18 -6.01 -26.41 7.39
CA LEU A 18 -5.72 -24.98 7.34
C LEU A 18 -4.41 -24.69 8.07
N CYS A 19 -3.70 -23.68 7.58
CA CYS A 19 -2.49 -23.17 8.24
C CYS A 19 -2.78 -22.79 9.71
N ASP A 20 -1.91 -23.22 10.64
CA ASP A 20 -2.03 -22.96 12.08
C ASP A 20 -2.14 -21.47 12.41
N ASN A 21 -1.52 -20.60 11.59
CA ASN A 21 -1.60 -19.15 11.73
C ASN A 21 -2.95 -18.56 11.26
N ARG A 22 -3.94 -19.42 10.95
CA ARG A 22 -5.30 -19.06 10.49
C ARG A 22 -5.32 -18.01 9.38
N CYS A 23 -4.36 -18.08 8.47
CA CYS A 23 -4.21 -17.11 7.38
C CYS A 23 -5.12 -17.38 6.17
N GLY A 24 -5.99 -18.40 6.26
CA GLY A 24 -6.95 -18.77 5.20
C GLY A 24 -6.35 -19.57 4.03
N PHE A 25 -5.10 -20.04 4.16
CA PHE A 25 -4.44 -20.89 3.16
C PHE A 25 -4.27 -22.32 3.69
N PHE A 26 -4.41 -23.30 2.80
CA PHE A 26 -4.19 -24.72 3.10
C PHE A 26 -2.71 -25.05 3.21
N VAL A 27 -2.40 -26.07 4.02
CA VAL A 27 -1.03 -26.56 4.20
C VAL A 27 -0.66 -27.54 3.09
N SER A 28 0.55 -27.42 2.56
CA SER A 28 1.05 -28.28 1.48
C SER A 28 2.11 -29.28 1.95
N SER A 29 2.47 -29.29 3.23
CA SER A 29 3.61 -30.06 3.79
C SER A 29 3.45 -30.30 5.30
N ASN A 30 4.21 -31.25 5.83
CA ASN A 30 4.16 -31.81 7.20
C ASN A 30 4.54 -30.86 8.37
N MET A 31 4.33 -29.55 8.24
CA MET A 31 4.64 -28.58 9.30
C MET A 31 3.44 -27.65 9.58
N ASN A 32 2.22 -28.06 9.23
CA ASN A 32 0.96 -27.34 9.46
C ASN A 32 0.96 -25.83 9.12
N LEU A 33 1.87 -25.42 8.23
CA LEU A 33 2.11 -24.02 7.90
C LEU A 33 2.08 -23.85 6.38
N CYS A 34 1.36 -22.84 5.91
CA CYS A 34 1.37 -22.52 4.49
C CYS A 34 2.73 -21.96 4.07
N SER A 35 3.05 -22.02 2.78
CA SER A 35 4.33 -21.56 2.21
C SER A 35 4.68 -20.11 2.58
N LYS A 36 3.68 -19.24 2.72
CA LYS A 36 3.86 -17.83 3.12
C LYS A 36 4.21 -17.70 4.60
N CYS A 37 3.46 -18.36 5.48
CA CYS A 37 3.71 -18.32 6.92
C CYS A 37 5.03 -19.03 7.27
N TYR A 38 5.41 -20.07 6.54
CA TYR A 38 6.70 -20.73 6.70
C TYR A 38 7.87 -19.82 6.35
N ARG A 39 7.78 -19.03 5.27
CA ARG A 39 8.82 -18.03 4.94
C ARG A 39 8.94 -16.94 6.01
N ILE A 40 7.82 -16.52 6.60
CA ILE A 40 7.81 -15.53 7.68
C ILE A 40 8.52 -16.10 8.91
N LEU A 41 8.15 -17.32 9.31
CA LEU A 41 8.76 -18.00 10.46
C LEU A 41 10.28 -18.19 10.26
N ARG A 42 10.74 -18.57 9.05
CA ARG A 42 12.18 -18.65 8.75
C ARG A 42 12.88 -17.30 8.84
N ALA A 43 12.26 -16.24 8.32
CA ALA A 43 12.81 -14.89 8.45
C ALA A 43 12.89 -14.43 9.92
N GLU A 44 11.89 -14.77 10.74
CA GLU A 44 11.91 -14.49 12.18
C GLU A 44 13.00 -15.28 12.91
N GLU A 45 13.19 -16.57 12.59
CA GLU A 45 14.29 -17.37 13.12
C GLU A 45 15.65 -16.75 12.78
N ASP A 46 15.87 -16.34 11.53
CA ASP A 46 17.11 -15.68 11.09
C ASP A 46 17.34 -14.36 11.84
N LEU A 47 16.31 -13.55 12.03
CA LEU A 47 16.39 -12.31 12.82
C LEU A 47 16.71 -12.60 14.28
N THR A 48 16.13 -13.64 14.88
CA THR A 48 16.47 -14.02 16.26
C THR A 48 17.87 -14.59 16.38
N ALA A 49 18.39 -15.29 15.36
CA ALA A 49 19.75 -15.78 15.32
C ALA A 49 20.76 -14.62 15.20
N VAL A 50 20.47 -13.61 14.37
CA VAL A 50 21.26 -12.38 14.25
C VAL A 50 21.21 -11.54 15.52
N ALA A 51 20.05 -11.42 16.18
CA ALA A 51 19.93 -10.71 17.45
C ALA A 51 20.70 -11.45 18.58
N LYS A 52 20.60 -12.77 18.65
CA LYS A 52 21.34 -13.59 19.63
C LYS A 52 22.86 -13.54 19.39
N SER A 53 23.31 -13.47 18.14
CA SER A 53 24.74 -13.31 17.83
C SER A 53 25.24 -11.89 18.08
N ALA A 54 24.41 -10.86 17.89
CA ALA A 54 24.72 -9.47 18.22
C ALA A 54 24.80 -9.20 19.73
N VAL A 55 23.92 -9.82 20.53
CA VAL A 55 23.94 -9.71 22.01
C VAL A 55 25.18 -10.37 22.60
N LYS A 56 25.69 -11.46 21.99
CA LYS A 56 26.93 -12.12 22.44
C LYS A 56 28.20 -11.30 22.16
N ASN A 57 28.14 -10.36 21.20
CA ASN A 57 29.30 -9.57 20.75
C ASN A 57 29.28 -8.09 21.16
N SER A 58 28.31 -7.64 21.97
CA SER A 58 28.14 -6.22 22.28
C SER A 58 28.31 -5.89 23.77
N LEU A 59 29.56 -5.90 24.25
CA LEU A 59 30.00 -4.76 25.06
C LEU A 59 30.43 -3.68 24.07
N LYS A 60 29.77 -2.51 24.15
CA LYS A 60 29.97 -1.24 23.42
C LYS A 60 28.90 -0.92 22.38
N LEU A 61 27.88 -0.19 22.83
CA LEU A 61 27.26 0.92 22.08
C LEU A 61 28.26 2.10 21.94
N PRO A 62 28.02 3.16 21.16
CA PRO A 62 26.86 3.49 20.31
C PRO A 62 27.25 3.97 18.88
N SER A 63 26.25 4.28 18.04
CA SER A 63 26.09 5.57 17.33
C SER A 63 25.62 5.44 15.88
N CYS A 64 24.45 6.06 15.67
CA CYS A 64 23.91 6.76 14.51
C CYS A 64 24.21 6.34 13.06
N SER A 65 23.08 6.23 12.35
CA SER A 65 22.79 6.73 10.99
C SER A 65 23.45 6.06 9.79
N LEU A 66 22.69 6.10 8.68
CA LEU A 66 23.03 6.09 7.24
C LEU A 66 22.13 5.09 6.49
N ILE A 67 21.19 5.58 5.66
CA ILE A 67 21.34 5.90 4.22
C ILE A 67 21.91 4.71 3.44
N ILE A 68 21.10 4.05 2.59
CA ILE A 68 21.56 3.36 1.37
C ILE A 68 20.44 3.36 0.29
N THR A 69 20.68 4.08 -0.81
CA THR A 69 20.39 3.73 -2.22
C THR A 69 21.44 2.73 -2.71
N PRO A 70 21.22 1.82 -3.70
CA PRO A 70 21.33 2.19 -5.14
C PRO A 70 20.62 1.28 -6.19
N GLU A 71 20.54 1.80 -7.44
CA GLU A 71 20.81 1.23 -8.81
C GLU A 71 20.52 -0.26 -9.15
N GLN A 72 20.27 -0.73 -10.39
CA GLN A 72 20.33 -0.27 -11.80
C GLN A 72 19.73 -1.42 -12.69
N LYS A 73 19.19 -1.12 -13.89
CA LYS A 73 19.57 -1.72 -15.21
C LYS A 73 18.50 -1.57 -16.33
N GLN A 74 18.95 -0.95 -17.42
CA GLN A 74 18.51 -1.02 -18.84
C GLN A 74 18.93 -2.39 -19.47
N PRO A 75 18.63 -2.78 -20.76
CA PRO A 75 18.51 -1.94 -21.97
C PRO A 75 17.58 -2.39 -23.15
N LEU A 76 17.56 -1.50 -24.16
CA LEU A 76 17.61 -1.71 -25.62
C LEU A 76 16.32 -1.57 -26.48
N GLU A 77 16.53 -0.80 -27.56
CA GLU A 77 15.64 -0.29 -28.62
C GLU A 77 15.45 -1.29 -29.78
N THR A 78 14.39 -1.13 -30.59
CA THR A 78 14.40 -1.30 -32.07
C THR A 78 13.07 -0.78 -32.66
N GLU A 79 13.16 0.18 -33.59
CA GLU A 79 12.16 0.62 -34.60
C GLU A 79 12.52 -0.06 -35.95
N PRO A 80 11.73 -0.05 -37.06
CA PRO A 80 10.73 0.97 -37.44
C PRO A 80 9.48 0.50 -38.24
N ALA A 81 8.60 1.48 -38.50
CA ALA A 81 7.92 1.80 -39.77
C ALA A 81 6.37 1.78 -39.81
N SER A 82 5.86 2.93 -40.27
CA SER A 82 4.52 3.41 -40.67
C SER A 82 3.58 2.39 -41.35
N VAL A 83 2.24 2.52 -41.33
CA VAL A 83 1.40 3.43 -42.16
C VAL A 83 0.02 3.71 -41.50
N VAL A 84 -0.57 4.84 -41.89
CA VAL A 84 -1.81 5.56 -41.49
C VAL A 84 -3.14 4.79 -41.36
N GLU A 85 -3.98 5.15 -40.38
CA GLU A 85 -5.41 5.45 -40.57
C GLU A 85 -6.03 6.17 -39.35
N GLU A 86 -7.13 6.87 -39.62
CA GLU A 86 -7.72 8.01 -38.93
C GLU A 86 -8.87 7.61 -38.00
N ALA A 87 -8.82 7.93 -36.69
CA ALA A 87 -9.99 8.07 -35.81
C ALA A 87 -9.61 8.56 -34.40
N GLU A 88 -10.16 9.73 -34.01
CA GLU A 88 -10.45 10.24 -32.66
C GLU A 88 -9.30 10.38 -31.61
N PRO A 89 -9.12 11.56 -30.97
CA PRO A 89 -8.05 11.78 -30.00
C PRO A 89 -8.37 11.10 -28.67
N SER A 90 -7.94 9.84 -28.52
CA SER A 90 -7.91 9.19 -27.21
C SER A 90 -6.93 9.95 -26.32
N LYS A 91 -7.47 10.72 -25.37
CA LYS A 91 -6.69 11.42 -24.34
C LYS A 91 -5.80 10.38 -23.68
N PRO A 92 -4.47 10.55 -23.71
CA PRO A 92 -3.60 9.53 -23.18
C PRO A 92 -3.76 9.51 -21.65
N ALA A 93 -3.99 8.32 -21.09
CA ALA A 93 -4.10 8.07 -19.65
C ALA A 93 -2.75 8.30 -18.94
N ARG A 94 -2.29 9.55 -18.89
CA ARG A 94 -1.35 10.04 -17.88
C ARG A 94 -2.25 10.59 -16.77
N THR A 95 -2.09 10.27 -15.48
CA THR A 95 -1.44 11.23 -14.55
C THR A 95 -1.51 10.79 -13.08
N ASN A 96 -1.50 9.49 -12.77
CA ASN A 96 -1.31 9.04 -11.37
C ASN A 96 0.17 9.17 -10.96
N ARG A 97 0.74 10.38 -11.01
CA ARG A 97 2.07 10.70 -10.49
C ARG A 97 1.95 11.77 -9.43
N CYS A 98 2.79 11.67 -8.41
CA CYS A 98 2.84 12.63 -7.33
C CYS A 98 3.40 13.97 -7.83
N PHE A 99 2.73 15.09 -7.57
CA PHE A 99 3.24 16.40 -7.98
C PHE A 99 4.58 16.77 -7.30
N SER A 100 4.80 16.39 -6.03
CA SER A 100 6.05 16.70 -5.32
C SER A 100 7.25 15.81 -5.67
N CYS A 101 7.03 14.55 -6.06
CA CYS A 101 8.13 13.58 -6.23
C CYS A 101 8.07 12.80 -7.55
N ASN A 102 7.09 13.08 -8.41
CA ASN A 102 6.82 12.41 -9.68
C ASN A 102 6.69 10.87 -9.65
N LYS A 103 6.76 10.27 -8.44
CA LYS A 103 6.57 8.84 -8.22
C LYS A 103 5.16 8.45 -8.67
N LYS A 104 5.07 7.36 -9.44
CA LYS A 104 3.79 6.80 -9.86
C LYS A 104 3.00 6.45 -8.59
N GLY A 105 1.93 7.20 -8.34
CA GLY A 105 0.92 6.83 -7.38
C GLY A 105 0.26 5.53 -7.83
N GLY A 106 -0.34 4.81 -6.89
CA GLY A 106 -1.10 3.61 -7.23
C GLY A 106 -2.21 3.91 -8.24
N VAL A 107 -2.99 2.87 -8.59
CA VAL A 107 -4.15 3.00 -9.49
C VAL A 107 -5.08 4.14 -9.04
N MET A 108 -5.13 4.41 -7.72
CA MET A 108 -5.75 5.58 -7.12
C MET A 108 -4.69 6.57 -6.65
N GLY A 109 -4.65 7.76 -7.25
CA GLY A 109 -3.91 8.91 -6.72
C GLY A 109 -4.71 9.68 -5.67
N PHE A 110 -4.04 10.22 -4.64
CA PHE A 110 -4.72 11.07 -3.65
C PHE A 110 -4.79 12.50 -4.17
N LYS A 111 -6.01 13.02 -4.36
CA LYS A 111 -6.23 14.42 -4.76
C LYS A 111 -6.20 15.32 -3.53
N CYS A 112 -5.41 16.38 -3.56
CA CYS A 112 -5.45 17.44 -2.55
C CYS A 112 -6.46 18.54 -2.96
N LYS A 113 -6.85 19.40 -2.00
CA LYS A 113 -7.70 20.56 -2.26
C LYS A 113 -7.06 21.60 -3.18
N CYS A 114 -5.73 21.61 -3.29
CA CYS A 114 -5.02 22.42 -4.29
C CYS A 114 -5.15 21.89 -5.73
N GLY A 115 -5.81 20.75 -5.95
CA GLY A 115 -6.05 20.18 -7.29
C GLY A 115 -4.99 19.18 -7.76
N SER A 116 -3.82 19.15 -7.13
CA SER A 116 -2.73 18.22 -7.46
C SER A 116 -2.95 16.81 -6.89
N THR A 117 -2.35 15.82 -7.57
CA THR A 117 -2.38 14.41 -7.16
C THR A 117 -1.07 14.01 -6.48
N PHE A 118 -1.14 13.28 -5.36
CA PHE A 118 0.01 12.92 -4.53
C PHE A 118 0.07 11.42 -4.23
N CYS A 119 1.26 10.94 -3.87
CA CYS A 119 1.45 9.59 -3.34
C CYS A 119 1.08 9.53 -1.84
N ARG A 120 1.12 8.33 -1.24
CA ARG A 120 0.81 8.13 0.18
C ARG A 120 1.69 8.97 1.11
N SER A 121 2.94 9.20 0.74
CA SER A 121 3.88 10.01 1.52
C SER A 121 3.54 11.49 1.46
N HIS A 122 3.22 12.06 0.30
CA HIS A 122 2.96 13.51 0.13
C HIS A 122 1.48 13.88 0.20
N ARG A 123 0.63 13.00 0.72
CA ARG A 123 -0.82 13.26 0.85
C ARG A 123 -1.11 14.44 1.80
N CYS A 124 -0.32 14.60 2.85
CA CYS A 124 -0.53 15.66 3.83
C CYS A 124 -0.07 17.02 3.29
N PRO A 125 -0.83 18.12 3.52
CA PRO A 125 -0.45 19.49 3.14
C PRO A 125 0.86 20.00 3.75
N GLU A 126 1.37 19.34 4.79
CA GLU A 126 2.67 19.65 5.39
C GLU A 126 3.84 19.16 4.54
N LYS A 127 3.60 18.15 3.69
CA LYS A 127 4.65 17.45 2.93
C LYS A 127 4.70 17.87 1.46
N HIS A 128 3.67 18.57 1.00
CA HIS A 128 3.69 19.31 -0.24
C HIS A 128 3.25 20.71 0.13
N GLU A 129 4.05 21.73 -0.16
CA GLU A 129 3.73 23.13 0.13
C GLU A 129 2.41 23.53 -0.52
N CYS A 130 1.30 23.28 0.19
CA CYS A 130 -0.03 23.37 -0.36
C CYS A 130 -0.43 24.84 -0.40
N SER A 131 -0.70 25.37 -1.59
CA SER A 131 -1.15 26.75 -1.78
C SER A 131 -2.59 27.01 -1.31
N PHE A 132 -3.29 25.99 -0.82
CA PHE A 132 -4.68 26.11 -0.38
C PHE A 132 -4.77 26.51 1.10
N ASN A 133 -5.47 27.61 1.40
CA ASN A 133 -5.71 28.10 2.75
C ASN A 133 -6.75 27.24 3.50
N PHE A 134 -6.31 26.19 4.18
CA PHE A 134 -7.20 25.36 5.01
C PHE A 134 -7.76 26.11 6.23
N ASN A 135 -7.06 27.13 6.72
CA ASN A 135 -7.43 27.86 7.93
C ASN A 135 -8.67 28.73 7.73
N GLU A 136 -8.77 29.43 6.60
CA GLU A 136 -9.93 30.27 6.28
C GLU A 136 -11.17 29.41 6.07
N VAL A 137 -11.03 28.39 5.21
CA VAL A 137 -12.11 27.44 4.95
C VAL A 137 -12.55 26.71 6.24
N GLY A 138 -11.60 26.37 7.11
CA GLY A 138 -11.91 25.79 8.42
C GLY A 138 -12.71 26.74 9.30
N ARG A 139 -12.30 28.00 9.40
CA ARG A 139 -13.02 29.03 10.17
C ARG A 139 -14.42 29.27 9.62
N ASP A 140 -14.58 29.36 8.32
CA ASP A 140 -15.88 29.61 7.69
C ASP A 140 -16.86 28.46 7.93
N VAL A 141 -16.38 27.22 7.82
CA VAL A 141 -17.20 26.03 8.10
C VAL A 141 -17.59 25.98 9.57
N ILE A 142 -16.67 26.27 10.49
CA ILE A 142 -16.96 26.30 11.93
C ILE A 142 -17.95 27.43 12.25
N ALA A 143 -17.74 28.63 11.71
CA ALA A 143 -18.63 29.77 11.92
C ALA A 143 -20.05 29.48 11.42
N LYS A 144 -20.18 28.79 10.28
CA LYS A 144 -21.47 28.36 9.74
C LYS A 144 -22.13 27.25 10.57
N ALA A 145 -21.34 26.38 11.19
CA ALA A 145 -21.84 25.28 11.99
C ALA A 145 -22.18 25.67 13.44
N ASN A 146 -21.60 26.76 13.96
CA ASN A 146 -21.82 27.20 15.32
C ASN A 146 -23.23 27.79 15.51
N PRO A 147 -24.09 27.17 16.34
CA PRO A 147 -25.40 27.73 16.65
C PRO A 147 -25.23 29.00 17.49
N VAL A 148 -26.10 29.99 17.25
CA VAL A 148 -26.05 31.26 17.98
C VAL A 148 -26.68 31.06 19.36
N ILE A 149 -25.84 30.96 20.39
CA ILE A 149 -26.28 30.86 21.78
C ILE A 149 -26.58 32.28 22.29
N LYS A 150 -27.86 32.65 22.33
CA LYS A 150 -28.34 33.87 23.02
C LYS A 150 -29.08 33.43 24.28
N ALA A 151 -28.60 33.88 25.43
CA ALA A 151 -29.35 33.76 26.68
C ALA A 151 -30.26 34.98 26.82
N ASP A 152 -31.49 34.76 27.28
CA ASP A 152 -32.41 35.85 27.59
C ASP A 152 -31.90 36.63 28.82
N LYS A 153 -32.00 37.96 28.73
CA LYS A 153 -31.56 38.85 29.81
C LYS A 153 -32.49 38.68 31.02
N VAL A 154 -31.99 38.09 32.10
CA VAL A 154 -32.74 37.92 33.35
C VAL A 154 -33.04 39.29 33.95
N THR A 155 -34.32 39.63 34.07
CA THR A 155 -34.79 40.81 34.79
C THR A 155 -34.73 40.57 36.28
N ARG A 156 -34.17 41.53 37.02
CA ARG A 156 -34.06 41.50 38.48
C ARG A 156 -35.46 41.61 39.09
N ILE A 157 -35.81 40.65 39.94
CA ILE A 157 -37.01 40.63 40.78
C ILE A 157 -36.77 41.51 42.02
#